data_AF-A0A2G6HP34-F1
#
_entry.id   AF-A0A2G6HP34-F1
#
_cell.length_a   1.000
_cell.length_b   1.000
_cell.length_c   1.000
_cell.angle_alpha   90.00
_cell.angle_beta   90.00
_cell.angle_gamma   90.00
#
_symmetry.space_group_name_H-M   'P 1'
#
loop_
_entity.id
_entity.type
_entity.pdbx_description
1 polymer ?
#
loop_
_entity_poly.entity_id
_entity_poly.type
_entity_poly.pdbx_seq_one_letter_code
_entity_poly.pdbx_strand_id
1 'polypeptide(L)'
;MIQQHQQYNEQFLPFLAAAASPFHAVQEMARHLEKRGFRRLFEQQSWQIEAGGSYYVVRDDAAIIAFTIGDQEQLADGFRVVGAHTDSPCLQIKPAMEQKGTAGKLKRLGVEIYGGALLSTWFDRDLSIAGRVFVQQHNTSRPGTYLLNFARPMLSIPSLAIHLNREANNGAKIDKQNHLVPLFTQGEKKEF
;
A
#
# COMPACT_ATOMS: atom_id res chain seq x y z
N MET A 1 18.43 6.57 26.43
CA MET A 1 17.29 5.69 26.09
C MET A 1 16.08 6.49 25.58
N ILE A 2 15.51 7.42 26.37
CA ILE A 2 14.36 8.26 25.93
C ILE A 2 14.64 9.02 24.63
N GLN A 3 15.81 9.68 24.53
CA GLN A 3 16.20 10.46 23.36
C GLN A 3 16.39 9.61 22.08
N GLN A 4 16.88 8.38 22.22
CA GLN A 4 17.00 7.44 21.09
C GLN A 4 15.63 6.97 20.59
N HIS A 5 14.67 6.71 21.49
CA HIS A 5 13.31 6.35 21.10
C HIS A 5 12.58 7.52 20.42
N GLN A 6 12.79 8.75 20.90
CA GLN A 6 12.25 9.95 20.26
C GLN A 6 12.79 10.11 18.84
N GLN A 7 14.11 10.01 18.65
CA GLN A 7 14.73 10.10 17.33
C GLN A 7 14.25 8.99 16.38
N TYR A 8 14.07 7.76 16.87
CA TYR A 8 13.50 6.67 16.08
C TYR A 8 12.07 7.00 15.62
N ASN A 9 11.20 7.44 16.54
CA ASN A 9 9.81 7.78 16.23
C ASN A 9 9.71 8.97 15.25
N GLU A 10 10.56 9.97 15.40
CA GLU A 10 10.66 11.13 14.50
C GLU A 10 11.03 10.73 13.07
N GLN A 11 11.73 9.60 12.88
CA GLN A 11 12.04 9.05 11.56
C GLN A 11 10.99 8.06 11.07
N PHE A 12 10.42 7.26 11.98
CA PHE A 12 9.48 6.20 11.65
C PHE A 12 8.10 6.72 11.28
N LEU A 13 7.59 7.73 11.98
CA LEU A 13 6.26 8.28 11.69
C LEU A 13 6.17 8.90 10.28
N PRO A 14 7.15 9.69 9.79
CA PRO A 14 7.17 10.13 8.40
C PRO A 14 7.26 8.98 7.39
N PHE A 15 8.03 7.93 7.71
CA PHE A 15 8.08 6.74 6.86
C PHE A 15 6.70 6.08 6.74
N LEU A 16 5.99 5.88 7.85
CA LEU A 16 4.62 5.33 7.84
C LEU A 16 3.65 6.21 7.07
N ALA A 17 3.74 7.54 7.22
CA ALA A 17 2.87 8.47 6.50
C ALA A 17 3.09 8.44 4.97
N ALA A 18 4.34 8.25 4.54
CA ALA A 18 4.67 8.12 3.12
C ALA A 18 4.34 6.73 2.56
N ALA A 19 4.48 5.67 3.37
CA ALA A 19 4.26 4.26 3.01
C ALA A 19 2.76 3.86 2.94
N ALA A 20 1.93 4.67 2.25
CA ALA A 20 0.48 4.48 2.18
C ALA A 20 0.02 3.20 1.44
N SER A 21 0.93 2.53 0.74
CA SER A 21 0.70 1.21 0.13
C SER A 21 2.04 0.45 0.05
N PRO A 22 2.06 -0.87 -0.24
CA PRO A 22 3.30 -1.63 -0.35
C PRO A 22 4.28 -1.01 -1.36
N PHE A 23 3.75 -0.43 -2.44
CA PHE A 23 4.55 0.24 -3.46
C PHE A 23 5.24 1.51 -2.95
N HIS A 24 4.53 2.30 -2.13
CA HIS A 24 5.12 3.48 -1.50
C HIS A 24 6.13 3.09 -0.41
N ALA A 25 5.87 2.00 0.33
CA ALA A 25 6.81 1.48 1.31
C ALA A 25 8.15 1.10 0.65
N VAL A 26 8.11 0.39 -0.48
CA VAL A 26 9.30 0.07 -1.26
C VAL A 26 9.99 1.30 -1.83
N GLN A 27 9.24 2.26 -2.38
CA GLN A 27 9.81 3.51 -2.86
C GLN A 27 10.56 4.25 -1.74
N GLU A 28 9.98 4.36 -0.56
CA GLU A 28 10.61 5.02 0.58
C GLU A 28 11.83 4.25 1.10
N MET A 29 11.76 2.93 1.19
CA MET A 29 12.92 2.11 1.56
C MET A 29 14.05 2.26 0.55
N ALA A 30 13.77 2.22 -0.75
CA ALA A 30 14.75 2.45 -1.81
C ALA A 30 15.40 3.83 -1.68
N ARG A 31 14.61 4.90 -1.47
CA ARG A 31 15.13 6.26 -1.23
C ARG A 31 16.04 6.32 0.01
N HIS A 32 15.69 5.61 1.07
CA HIS A 32 16.50 5.53 2.29
C HIS A 32 17.81 4.73 2.10
N LEU A 33 17.80 3.72 1.24
CA LEU A 33 18.97 2.92 0.88
C LEU A 33 19.92 3.72 -0.02
N GLU A 34 19.40 4.39 -1.05
CA GLU A 34 20.18 5.23 -1.96
C GLU A 34 20.88 6.37 -1.23
N LYS A 35 20.18 7.01 -0.28
CA LYS A 35 20.77 8.03 0.61
C LYS A 35 21.95 7.51 1.45
N ARG A 36 22.06 6.20 1.64
CA ARG A 36 23.16 5.53 2.36
C ARG A 36 24.18 4.89 1.42
N GLY A 37 24.10 5.17 0.11
CA GLY A 37 25.07 4.70 -0.87
C GLY A 37 24.79 3.32 -1.45
N PHE A 38 23.61 2.73 -1.19
CA PHE A 38 23.23 1.48 -1.84
C PHE A 38 22.97 1.69 -3.33
N ARG A 39 23.44 0.75 -4.16
CA ARG A 39 23.26 0.77 -5.61
C ARG A 39 22.09 -0.13 -6.01
N ARG A 40 21.17 0.37 -6.84
CA ARG A 40 20.08 -0.45 -7.37
C ARG A 40 20.61 -1.45 -8.41
N LEU A 41 20.22 -2.70 -8.27
CA LEU A 41 20.40 -3.75 -9.26
C LEU A 41 19.07 -4.04 -9.97
N PHE A 42 19.15 -4.38 -11.26
CA PHE A 42 17.98 -4.74 -12.06
C PHE A 42 18.02 -6.24 -12.37
N GLU A 43 16.94 -6.97 -12.06
CA GLU A 43 16.86 -8.43 -12.22
C GLU A 43 17.07 -8.92 -13.66
N GLN A 44 16.87 -8.02 -14.64
CA GLN A 44 17.03 -8.31 -16.06
C GLN A 44 18.48 -8.16 -16.56
N GLN A 45 19.39 -7.71 -15.70
CA GLN A 45 20.78 -7.44 -16.05
C GLN A 45 21.71 -8.40 -15.32
N SER A 46 22.86 -8.70 -15.93
CA SER A 46 23.96 -9.34 -15.20
C SER A 46 24.49 -8.39 -14.14
N TRP A 47 24.69 -8.89 -12.92
CA TRP A 47 25.16 -8.08 -11.79
C TRP A 47 26.68 -8.10 -11.70
N GLN A 48 27.26 -6.93 -11.47
CA GLN A 48 28.65 -6.77 -11.06
C GLN A 48 28.66 -6.38 -9.58
N ILE A 49 29.01 -7.34 -8.73
CA ILE A 49 29.00 -7.21 -7.29
C ILE A 49 30.45 -7.13 -6.81
N GLU A 50 30.75 -6.13 -5.98
CA GLU A 50 32.09 -5.84 -5.45
C GLU A 50 32.13 -6.13 -3.95
N ALA A 51 33.30 -6.57 -3.47
CA ALA A 51 33.57 -6.66 -2.03
C ALA A 51 33.40 -5.28 -1.37
N GLY A 52 32.82 -5.24 -0.18
CA GLY A 52 32.45 -3.99 0.50
C GLY A 52 31.24 -3.26 -0.12
N GLY A 53 30.66 -3.80 -1.20
CA GLY A 53 29.54 -3.19 -1.92
C GLY A 53 28.20 -3.29 -1.17
N SER A 54 27.31 -2.33 -1.42
CA SER A 54 25.95 -2.29 -0.87
C SER A 54 24.94 -2.17 -2.00
N TYR A 55 23.96 -3.08 -2.05
CA TYR A 55 23.08 -3.25 -3.19
C TYR A 55 21.63 -3.49 -2.77
N TYR A 56 20.70 -3.15 -3.65
CA TYR A 56 19.31 -3.54 -3.47
C TYR A 56 18.63 -3.86 -4.80
N VAL A 57 17.63 -4.72 -4.75
CA VAL A 57 16.80 -5.11 -5.89
C VAL A 57 15.33 -4.96 -5.50
N VAL A 58 14.52 -4.53 -6.47
CA VAL A 58 13.07 -4.36 -6.30
C VAL A 58 12.36 -5.24 -7.32
N ARG A 59 11.35 -5.99 -6.86
CA ARG A 59 10.49 -6.82 -7.69
C ARG A 59 9.03 -6.38 -7.55
N ASP A 60 8.38 -6.22 -8.70
CA ASP A 60 6.98 -5.78 -8.83
C ASP A 60 6.65 -4.47 -8.08
N ASP A 61 7.65 -3.64 -7.85
CA ASP A 61 7.57 -2.41 -7.03
C ASP A 61 7.08 -2.61 -5.58
N ALA A 62 6.80 -3.85 -5.15
CA ALA A 62 6.17 -4.17 -3.86
C ALA A 62 7.07 -5.01 -2.94
N ALA A 63 8.11 -5.65 -3.47
CA ALA A 63 9.11 -6.36 -2.69
C ALA A 63 10.50 -5.73 -2.91
N ILE A 64 11.29 -5.68 -1.83
CA ILE A 64 12.66 -5.17 -1.86
C ILE A 64 13.58 -6.11 -1.08
N ILE A 65 14.76 -6.37 -1.65
CA ILE A 65 15.85 -7.06 -0.97
C ILE A 65 17.04 -6.10 -0.99
N ALA A 66 17.59 -5.80 0.18
CA ALA A 66 18.82 -5.03 0.33
C ALA A 66 19.88 -5.89 1.02
N PHE A 67 21.11 -5.81 0.54
CA PHE A 67 22.21 -6.60 1.06
C PHE A 67 23.54 -5.85 0.93
N THR A 68 24.48 -6.21 1.81
CA THR A 68 25.86 -5.71 1.81
C THR A 68 26.80 -6.90 1.67
N ILE A 69 27.90 -6.71 0.96
CA ILE A 69 28.95 -7.70 0.78
C ILE A 69 30.12 -7.31 1.68
N GLY A 70 30.58 -8.21 2.55
CA GLY A 70 31.77 -7.95 3.35
C GLY A 70 33.05 -7.85 2.51
N ASP A 71 34.10 -7.27 3.09
CA ASP A 71 35.34 -6.97 2.38
C ASP A 71 36.18 -8.22 2.04
N GLN A 72 35.97 -9.33 2.77
CA GLN A 72 36.76 -10.56 2.69
C GLN A 72 35.87 -11.82 2.83
N GLU A 73 34.65 -11.78 2.31
CA GLU A 73 33.71 -12.89 2.47
C GLU A 73 34.12 -14.13 1.66
N GLN A 74 34.11 -15.29 2.33
CA GLN A 74 34.19 -16.61 1.72
C GLN A 74 32.79 -17.22 1.66
N LEU A 75 32.55 -18.13 0.71
CA LEU A 75 31.26 -18.85 0.60
C LEU A 75 30.87 -19.58 1.91
N ALA A 76 31.84 -19.93 2.75
CA ALA A 76 31.63 -20.59 4.04
C ALA A 76 31.02 -19.66 5.11
N ASP A 77 31.09 -18.33 4.95
CA ASP A 77 30.60 -17.36 5.95
C ASP A 77 29.06 -17.25 5.97
N GLY A 78 28.39 -17.69 4.91
CA GLY A 78 26.93 -17.76 4.80
C GLY A 78 26.25 -16.39 4.75
N PHE A 79 24.96 -16.35 5.06
CA PHE A 79 24.15 -15.12 5.01
C PHE A 79 23.52 -14.82 6.38
N ARG A 80 23.53 -13.54 6.77
CA ARG A 80 22.75 -13.02 7.88
C ARG A 80 21.50 -12.34 7.33
N VAL A 81 20.35 -13.00 7.47
CA VAL A 81 19.11 -12.56 6.83
C VAL A 81 18.10 -12.14 7.88
N VAL A 82 17.49 -10.97 7.67
CA VAL A 82 16.30 -10.51 8.38
C VAL A 82 15.18 -10.35 7.37
N GLY A 83 14.03 -10.95 7.67
CA GLY A 83 12.84 -10.88 6.83
C GLY A 83 11.73 -10.08 7.49
N ALA A 84 11.03 -9.28 6.70
CA ALA A 84 9.79 -8.59 7.04
C ALA A 84 8.90 -8.54 5.78
N HIS A 85 7.74 -7.90 5.88
CA HIS A 85 6.82 -7.73 4.76
C HIS A 85 6.36 -6.26 4.64
N THR A 86 5.99 -5.84 3.44
CA THR A 86 5.67 -4.45 3.09
C THR A 86 4.17 -4.15 3.05
N ASP A 87 3.36 -5.20 3.09
CA ASP A 87 1.92 -5.13 3.00
C ASP A 87 1.25 -5.06 4.38
N SER A 88 -0.01 -4.66 4.37
CA SER A 88 -0.86 -4.63 5.56
C SER A 88 -2.30 -4.90 5.13
N PRO A 89 -3.12 -5.53 5.99
CA PRO A 89 -4.53 -5.75 5.67
C PRO A 89 -5.24 -4.44 5.30
N CYS A 90 -5.93 -4.43 4.15
CA CYS A 90 -6.51 -3.22 3.59
C CYS A 90 -7.75 -3.49 2.72
N LEU A 91 -8.37 -2.42 2.22
CA LEU A 91 -9.40 -2.49 1.19
C LEU A 91 -8.78 -2.07 -0.15
N GLN A 92 -8.81 -2.98 -1.13
CA GLN A 92 -8.29 -2.74 -2.48
C GLN A 92 -9.43 -2.48 -3.45
N ILE A 93 -9.24 -1.58 -4.42
CA ILE A 93 -10.25 -1.30 -5.43
C ILE A 93 -10.33 -2.48 -6.40
N LYS A 94 -11.54 -3.01 -6.62
CA LYS A 94 -11.77 -4.09 -7.59
C LYS A 94 -11.56 -3.57 -9.02
N PRO A 95 -11.05 -4.40 -9.97
CA PRO A 95 -10.95 -4.01 -11.37
C PRO A 95 -12.29 -3.54 -11.96
N ALA A 96 -13.38 -4.26 -11.67
CA ALA A 96 -14.75 -3.83 -11.91
C ALA A 96 -15.23 -2.98 -10.72
N MET A 97 -14.78 -1.73 -10.67
CA MET A 97 -14.94 -0.86 -9.51
C MET A 97 -16.34 -0.27 -9.36
N GLU A 98 -17.12 -0.13 -10.43
CA GLU A 98 -18.46 0.44 -10.34
C GLU A 98 -19.48 -0.60 -9.87
N GLN A 99 -20.07 -0.39 -8.69
CA GLN A 99 -21.15 -1.24 -8.21
C GLN A 99 -22.51 -0.77 -8.72
N LYS A 100 -23.16 -1.60 -9.54
CA LYS A 100 -24.56 -1.44 -9.94
C LYS A 100 -25.48 -1.62 -8.72
N GLY A 101 -26.47 -0.74 -8.53
CA GLY A 101 -27.51 -0.88 -7.50
C GLY A 101 -27.99 0.43 -6.89
N THR A 102 -29.00 0.35 -6.02
CA THR A 102 -29.78 1.48 -5.48
C THR A 102 -29.20 2.02 -4.17
N ALA A 103 -28.22 2.92 -4.26
CA ALA A 103 -27.88 3.85 -3.18
C ALA A 103 -28.41 5.26 -3.51
N GLY A 104 -29.60 5.34 -4.10
CA GLY A 104 -30.15 6.59 -4.62
C GLY A 104 -29.19 7.26 -5.61
N LYS A 105 -28.80 8.51 -5.31
CA LYS A 105 -27.82 9.29 -6.10
C LYS A 105 -26.37 9.08 -5.66
N LEU A 106 -26.08 8.23 -4.68
CA LEU A 106 -24.72 8.00 -4.18
C LEU A 106 -23.99 6.97 -5.04
N LYS A 107 -22.76 7.30 -5.42
CA LYS A 107 -21.89 6.41 -6.18
C LYS A 107 -21.03 5.59 -5.21
N ARG A 108 -20.99 4.29 -5.49
CA ARG A 108 -20.36 3.26 -4.67
C ARG A 108 -19.14 2.70 -5.37
N LEU A 109 -18.08 2.46 -4.61
CA LEU A 109 -16.83 1.88 -5.08
C LEU A 109 -16.72 0.44 -4.62
N GLY A 110 -16.59 -0.49 -5.55
CA GLY A 110 -16.35 -1.89 -5.28
C GLY A 110 -14.95 -2.11 -4.75
N VAL A 111 -14.85 -2.69 -3.55
CA VAL A 111 -13.58 -3.06 -2.94
C VAL A 111 -13.50 -4.55 -2.65
N GLU A 112 -12.28 -5.04 -2.51
CA GLU A 112 -11.91 -6.36 -2.03
C GLU A 112 -11.12 -6.23 -0.74
N ILE A 113 -11.31 -7.18 0.17
CA ILE A 113 -10.58 -7.21 1.45
C ILE A 113 -9.28 -7.97 1.21
N TYR A 114 -8.17 -7.29 1.45
CA TYR A 114 -6.85 -7.88 1.45
C TYR A 114 -6.43 -8.22 2.89
N GLY A 115 -6.01 -9.46 3.13
CA GLY A 115 -5.56 -9.94 4.43
C GLY A 115 -6.64 -10.04 5.52
N GLY A 116 -6.20 -10.25 6.76
CA GLY A 116 -7.06 -10.41 7.94
C GLY A 116 -7.52 -9.09 8.56
N ALA A 117 -8.15 -8.21 7.77
CA ALA A 117 -8.52 -6.88 8.22
C ALA A 117 -9.61 -6.89 9.32
N LEU A 118 -9.45 -6.04 10.34
CA LEU A 118 -10.48 -5.74 11.33
C LEU A 118 -11.55 -4.86 10.69
N LEU A 119 -12.58 -5.48 10.12
CA LEU A 119 -13.53 -4.81 9.22
C LEU A 119 -14.24 -3.60 9.83
N SER A 120 -14.59 -3.67 11.12
CA SER A 120 -15.31 -2.59 11.81
C SER A 120 -14.50 -1.30 11.89
N THR A 121 -13.16 -1.35 11.89
CA THR A 121 -12.32 -0.15 12.04
C THR A 121 -12.26 0.72 10.80
N TRP A 122 -12.73 0.20 9.66
CA TRP A 122 -12.80 0.91 8.37
C TRP A 122 -14.05 1.77 8.21
N PHE A 123 -15.06 1.54 9.04
CA PHE A 123 -16.27 2.36 9.04
C PHE A 123 -16.00 3.75 9.63
N ASP A 124 -16.71 4.75 9.11
CA ASP A 124 -16.69 6.14 9.59
C ASP A 124 -15.28 6.77 9.66
N ARG A 125 -14.39 6.32 8.76
CA ARG A 125 -13.06 6.90 8.54
C ARG A 125 -13.04 7.79 7.31
N ASP A 126 -12.23 8.84 7.39
CA ASP A 126 -11.83 9.63 6.23
C ASP A 126 -10.78 8.85 5.43
N LEU A 127 -11.25 8.10 4.43
CA LEU A 127 -10.40 7.24 3.62
C LEU A 127 -9.90 7.99 2.38
N SER A 128 -8.65 7.71 1.99
CA SER A 128 -8.02 8.16 0.75
C SER A 128 -7.72 6.94 -0.14
N ILE A 129 -7.17 7.18 -1.34
CA ILE A 129 -6.72 6.14 -2.26
C ILE A 129 -5.22 6.31 -2.50
N ALA A 130 -4.48 5.21 -2.36
CA ALA A 130 -3.06 5.13 -2.69
C ALA A 130 -2.75 3.79 -3.39
N GLY A 131 -1.83 3.80 -4.35
CA GLY A 131 -1.49 2.61 -5.13
C GLY A 131 -0.57 2.93 -6.30
N ARG A 132 -0.63 2.08 -7.33
CA ARG A 132 0.04 2.30 -8.61
C ARG A 132 -0.98 2.24 -9.75
N VAL A 133 -0.68 2.93 -10.84
CA VAL A 133 -1.43 2.89 -12.09
C VAL A 133 -0.50 2.55 -13.24
N PHE A 134 -1.01 1.77 -14.18
CA PHE A 134 -0.37 1.52 -15.47
C PHE A 134 -1.00 2.44 -16.50
N VAL A 135 -0.18 3.25 -17.17
CA VAL A 135 -0.64 4.26 -18.13
C VAL A 135 0.04 4.03 -19.46
N GLN A 136 -0.76 3.92 -20.53
CA GLN A 136 -0.24 3.89 -21.89
C GLN A 136 0.49 5.21 -22.18
N GLN A 137 1.79 5.14 -22.44
CA GLN A 137 2.57 6.31 -22.81
C GLN A 137 2.42 6.57 -24.31
N HIS A 138 2.43 7.84 -24.71
CA HIS A 138 2.45 8.21 -26.13
C HIS A 138 3.72 7.67 -26.79
N ASN A 139 3.58 7.08 -27.98
CA ASN A 139 4.69 6.60 -28.82
C ASN A 139 5.56 5.47 -28.23
N THR A 140 5.08 4.73 -27.22
CA THR A 140 5.75 3.52 -26.74
C THR A 140 4.79 2.33 -26.72
N SER A 141 5.30 1.11 -26.92
CA SER A 141 4.51 -0.12 -26.81
C SER A 141 4.41 -0.65 -25.38
N ARG A 142 5.09 -0.01 -24.41
CA ARG A 142 5.13 -0.45 -23.01
C ARG A 142 4.41 0.58 -22.13
N PRO A 143 3.48 0.14 -21.27
CA PRO A 143 2.86 1.06 -20.31
C PRO A 143 3.90 1.55 -19.30
N GLY A 144 3.79 2.82 -18.93
CA GLY A 144 4.50 3.37 -17.78
C GLY A 144 3.79 2.99 -16.49
N THR A 145 4.55 2.87 -15.40
CA THR A 145 3.99 2.64 -14.05
C THR A 145 4.21 3.88 -13.21
N TYR A 146 3.16 4.37 -12.56
CA TYR A 146 3.21 5.57 -11.72
C TYR A 146 2.56 5.29 -10.37
N LEU A 147 3.19 5.77 -9.30
CA LEU A 147 2.57 5.76 -7.99
C LEU A 147 1.58 6.92 -7.86
N LEU A 148 0.47 6.66 -7.19
CA LEU A 148 -0.59 7.62 -6.93
C LEU A 148 -0.90 7.59 -5.44
N ASN A 149 -0.94 8.77 -4.82
CA ASN A 149 -1.46 8.97 -3.48
C ASN A 149 -2.21 10.30 -3.45
N PHE A 150 -3.53 10.27 -3.23
CA PHE A 150 -4.32 11.50 -3.17
C PHE A 150 -4.09 12.29 -1.87
N ALA A 151 -3.64 11.63 -0.80
CA ALA A 151 -3.34 12.24 0.50
C ALA A 151 -4.42 13.19 1.04
N ARG A 152 -5.70 12.94 0.71
CA ARG A 152 -6.85 13.70 1.19
C ARG A 152 -8.08 12.80 1.31
N PRO A 153 -9.04 13.13 2.19
CA PRO A 153 -10.29 12.38 2.29
C PRO A 153 -11.03 12.37 0.94
N MET A 154 -11.35 11.17 0.47
CA MET A 154 -11.99 10.89 -0.82
C MET A 154 -13.21 9.97 -0.66
N LEU A 155 -13.14 9.08 0.33
CA LEU A 155 -14.06 7.97 0.50
C LEU A 155 -14.50 7.88 1.96
N SER A 156 -15.69 7.36 2.18
CA SER A 156 -16.14 6.93 3.51
C SER A 156 -17.01 5.69 3.42
N ILE A 157 -16.93 4.82 4.43
CA ILE A 157 -17.83 3.68 4.60
C ILE A 157 -18.72 4.01 5.81
N PRO A 158 -19.93 4.55 5.60
CA PRO A 158 -20.74 4.97 6.73
C PRO A 158 -21.34 3.78 7.47
N SER A 159 -21.34 3.84 8.80
CA SER A 159 -22.12 2.92 9.62
C SER A 159 -23.61 3.14 9.42
N LEU A 160 -24.40 2.06 9.52
CA LEU A 160 -25.85 2.17 9.63
C LEU A 160 -26.20 2.75 11.01
N ALA A 161 -27.11 3.72 11.05
CA ALA A 161 -27.58 4.32 12.30
C ALA A 161 -28.10 3.25 13.29
N ILE A 162 -27.66 3.32 14.55
CA ILE A 162 -28.02 2.34 15.58
C ILE A 162 -29.53 2.20 15.83
N HIS A 163 -30.30 3.26 15.59
CA HIS A 163 -31.76 3.23 15.67
C HIS A 163 -32.39 2.21 14.70
N LEU A 164 -31.72 1.96 13.56
CA LEU A 164 -32.10 1.00 12.53
C LEU A 164 -31.38 -0.36 12.67
N ASN A 165 -30.36 -0.43 13.54
CA ASN A 165 -29.64 -1.66 13.88
C ASN A 165 -29.33 -1.69 15.39
N ARG A 166 -30.32 -2.06 16.19
CA ARG A 166 -30.21 -2.06 17.65
C ARG A 166 -29.16 -3.05 18.18
N GLU A 167 -28.85 -4.08 17.39
CA GLU A 167 -27.86 -5.11 17.73
C GLU A 167 -26.43 -4.74 17.28
N ALA A 168 -26.18 -3.51 16.80
CA ALA A 168 -24.87 -3.10 16.30
C ALA A 168 -23.72 -3.35 17.29
N ASN A 169 -23.99 -3.22 18.60
CA ASN A 169 -23.01 -3.42 19.66
C ASN A 169 -22.90 -4.88 20.15
N ASN A 170 -23.78 -5.78 19.68
CA ASN A 170 -23.89 -7.16 20.14
C ASN A 170 -23.31 -8.16 19.11
N GLY A 171 -22.20 -7.78 18.46
CA GLY A 171 -21.52 -8.64 17.49
C GLY A 171 -22.23 -8.75 16.14
N ALA A 172 -22.94 -7.69 15.71
CA ALA A 172 -23.58 -7.64 14.40
C ALA A 172 -22.59 -8.03 13.28
N LYS A 173 -22.98 -9.02 12.47
CA LYS A 173 -22.15 -9.53 11.39
C LYS A 173 -22.02 -8.48 10.28
N ILE A 174 -20.77 -8.17 9.92
CA ILE A 174 -20.47 -7.33 8.76
C ILE A 174 -20.50 -8.20 7.50
N ASP A 175 -21.43 -7.92 6.60
CA ASP A 175 -21.40 -8.48 5.26
C ASP A 175 -20.30 -7.78 4.44
N LYS A 176 -19.28 -8.55 4.07
CA LYS A 176 -18.09 -8.07 3.35
C LYS A 176 -18.40 -7.45 1.99
N GLN A 177 -19.46 -7.89 1.33
CA GLN A 177 -19.81 -7.46 -0.03
C GLN A 177 -20.82 -6.31 -0.02
N ASN A 178 -21.75 -6.33 0.95
CA ASN A 178 -22.86 -5.40 1.01
C ASN A 178 -22.64 -4.22 1.95
N HIS A 179 -21.86 -4.38 3.03
CA HIS A 179 -21.66 -3.32 4.04
C HIS A 179 -20.33 -2.59 3.88
N LEU A 180 -19.27 -3.26 3.41
CA LEU A 180 -17.96 -2.62 3.15
C LEU A 180 -17.92 -2.02 1.75
N VAL A 181 -18.76 -1.01 1.52
CA VAL A 181 -18.86 -0.36 0.22
C VAL A 181 -18.60 1.15 0.37
N PRO A 182 -17.38 1.63 0.06
CA PRO A 182 -17.07 3.05 0.11
C PRO A 182 -17.96 3.89 -0.80
N LEU A 183 -18.37 5.05 -0.30
CA LEU A 183 -19.04 6.11 -1.04
C LEU A 183 -18.01 7.14 -1.48
N PHE A 184 -18.12 7.66 -2.71
CA PHE A 184 -17.12 8.61 -3.26
C PHE A 184 -17.68 9.88 -3.88
N THR A 185 -18.92 9.87 -4.39
CA THR A 185 -19.58 11.07 -4.93
C THR A 185 -21.09 10.90 -4.99
N GLN A 186 -21.80 12.01 -5.23
CA GLN A 186 -23.24 12.04 -5.50
C GLN A 186 -23.46 12.52 -6.94
N GLY A 187 -24.35 11.86 -7.68
CA GLY A 187 -24.71 12.29 -9.02
C GLY A 187 -25.76 11.40 -9.67
N GLU A 188 -26.43 11.93 -10.69
CA GLU A 188 -27.36 11.16 -11.50
C GLU A 188 -26.62 10.05 -12.27
N LYS A 189 -27.33 8.99 -12.65
CA LYS A 189 -26.79 8.02 -13.60
C LYS A 189 -26.58 8.74 -14.94
N LYS A 190 -25.33 9.08 -15.27
CA LYS A 190 -24.95 9.25 -16.67
C LYS A 190 -24.56 7.87 -17.17
N GLU A 191 -25.30 7.36 -18.14
CA GLU A 191 -24.85 6.22 -18.94
C GLU A 191 -23.66 6.72 -19.77
N PHE A 192 -22.52 6.06 -19.63
CA PHE A 192 -21.36 6.24 -20.49
C PHE A 192 -21.37 5.17 -21.57
#